data_AF-A0A428U7H6-F1
#
_entry.id   AF-A0A428U7H6-F1
#
_cell.length_a   1.000
_cell.length_b   1.000
_cell.length_c   1.000
_cell.angle_alpha   90.00
_cell.angle_beta   90.00
_cell.angle_gamma   90.00
#
_symmetry.space_group_name_H-M   'P 1'
#
loop_
_entity.id
_entity.type
_entity.pdbx_description
1 polymer ?
#
loop_
_entity_poly.entity_id
_entity_poly.type
_entity_poly.pdbx_seq_one_letter_code
_entity_poly.pdbx_strand_id
1 'polypeptide(L)'
;MEVRKLVEGSTAEERRKCDWLRFLLPPKHMEDEVIRESGILDEAPAQEGEDQTAAASQAILRRLLDETADLIESPSFSHVLTLLLDAGFSYLVDNKLATAAFELPASDGVVTPELKDQRRSKVILLPKILSVLTRQAHVIGNGMPNEYLQKMETVRDLEAFAAVVYSSNWEQEIRADDDLMASAVDLGTSQASGKTSQAQTQTTQTQTQTQGESSVVVVDSQGGFESAWERAVDTKSSS
;
A
#
# COMPACT_ATOMS: atom_id res chain seq x y z
N MET A 1 -23.23 8.89 -7.43
CA MET A 1 -22.64 7.54 -7.33
C MET A 1 -22.74 6.74 -8.63
N GLU A 2 -23.71 6.95 -9.51
CA GLU A 2 -23.80 6.21 -10.79
C GLU A 2 -22.53 6.34 -11.65
N VAL A 3 -21.92 7.53 -11.74
CA VAL A 3 -20.64 7.70 -12.46
C VAL A 3 -19.53 6.81 -11.88
N ARG A 4 -19.42 6.71 -10.55
CA ARG A 4 -18.45 5.82 -9.92
C ARG A 4 -18.71 4.35 -10.24
N LYS A 5 -19.98 3.94 -10.30
CA LYS A 5 -20.33 2.58 -10.71
C LYS A 5 -19.93 2.27 -12.15
N LEU A 6 -19.93 3.27 -13.03
CA LEU A 6 -19.49 3.10 -14.41
C LEU A 6 -17.97 2.99 -14.54
N VAL A 7 -17.22 3.73 -13.70
CA VAL A 7 -15.75 3.75 -13.73
C VAL A 7 -15.16 2.59 -12.95
N GLU A 8 -15.70 2.33 -11.76
CA GLU A 8 -15.16 1.40 -10.77
C GLU A 8 -15.95 0.08 -10.71
N GLY A 9 -17.14 0.00 -11.31
CA GLY A 9 -18.04 -1.13 -11.11
C GLY A 9 -19.02 -0.94 -9.95
N SER A 10 -20.13 -1.68 -10.02
CA SER A 10 -21.27 -1.60 -9.11
C SER A 10 -21.13 -2.48 -7.88
N THR A 11 -20.41 -3.60 -7.98
CA THR A 11 -20.18 -4.52 -6.86
C THR A 11 -18.74 -4.45 -6.33
N ALA A 12 -18.50 -4.97 -5.13
CA ALA A 12 -17.16 -5.06 -4.57
C ALA A 12 -16.23 -5.93 -5.45
N GLU A 13 -16.77 -7.00 -6.04
CA GLU A 13 -16.05 -7.88 -6.97
C GLU A 13 -15.65 -7.14 -8.26
N GLU A 14 -16.52 -6.28 -8.79
CA GLU A 14 -16.23 -5.50 -9.98
C GLU A 14 -15.16 -4.43 -9.68
N ARG A 15 -15.24 -3.79 -8.52
CA ARG A 15 -14.23 -2.82 -8.05
C ARG A 15 -12.86 -3.42 -7.83
N ARG A 16 -12.80 -4.66 -7.34
CA ARG A 16 -11.54 -5.42 -7.24
C ARG A 16 -10.92 -5.75 -8.60
N LYS A 17 -11.69 -5.72 -9.69
CA LYS A 17 -11.20 -5.94 -11.05
C LYS A 17 -10.82 -4.65 -11.76
N CYS A 18 -10.94 -3.50 -11.10
CA CYS A 18 -10.46 -2.25 -11.65
C CYS A 18 -8.95 -2.28 -11.77
N ASP A 19 -8.48 -2.10 -12.99
CA ASP A 19 -7.07 -1.89 -13.28
C ASP A 19 -6.69 -0.46 -12.87
N TRP A 20 -6.41 -0.27 -11.60
CA TRP A 20 -5.89 0.98 -11.03
C TRP A 20 -4.43 1.21 -11.42
N LEU A 21 -3.69 0.12 -11.69
CA LEU A 21 -2.27 0.16 -12.00
C LEU A 21 -1.98 1.08 -13.19
N ARG A 22 -2.80 1.01 -14.26
CA ARG A 22 -2.64 1.88 -15.45
C ARG A 22 -2.69 3.38 -15.16
N PHE A 23 -3.28 3.81 -14.05
CA PHE A 23 -3.43 5.21 -13.65
C PHE A 23 -2.38 5.64 -12.63
N LEU A 24 -1.70 4.69 -11.98
CA LEU A 24 -0.76 4.93 -10.88
C LEU A 24 0.69 4.70 -11.31
N LEU A 25 0.94 3.74 -12.20
CA LEU A 25 2.26 3.44 -12.73
C LEU A 25 2.26 3.46 -14.27
N PRO A 26 3.35 3.94 -14.89
CA PRO A 26 3.51 3.85 -16.34
C PRO A 26 3.63 2.37 -16.76
N PRO A 27 3.22 2.02 -17.99
CA PRO A 27 3.46 0.68 -18.52
C PRO A 27 4.95 0.31 -18.54
N LYS A 28 5.27 -0.98 -18.36
CA LYS A 28 6.66 -1.51 -18.32
C LYS A 28 7.59 -1.06 -19.45
N HIS A 29 7.06 -0.80 -20.64
CA HIS A 29 7.85 -0.35 -21.79
C HIS A 29 8.18 1.16 -21.76
N MET A 30 7.51 1.94 -20.92
CA MET A 30 7.71 3.38 -20.74
C MET A 30 8.44 3.73 -19.44
N GLU A 31 8.59 2.77 -18.51
CA GLU A 31 9.23 3.01 -17.21
C GLU A 31 10.65 3.57 -17.35
N ASP A 32 11.49 3.00 -18.22
CA ASP A 32 12.88 3.45 -18.42
C ASP A 32 12.99 4.91 -18.89
N GLU A 33 12.01 5.36 -19.68
CA GLU A 33 11.93 6.73 -20.16
C GLU A 33 11.56 7.67 -19.01
N VAL A 34 10.54 7.32 -18.22
CA VAL A 34 10.09 8.12 -17.06
C VAL A 34 11.17 8.20 -15.97
N ILE A 35 11.90 7.11 -15.71
CA ILE A 35 13.00 7.12 -14.73
C ILE A 35 14.14 8.04 -15.20
N ARG A 36 14.42 8.05 -16.51
CA ARG A 36 15.40 8.97 -17.10
C ARG A 36 14.94 10.42 -17.00
N GLU A 37 13.69 10.72 -17.33
CA GLU A 37 13.10 12.05 -17.17
C GLU A 37 13.07 12.53 -15.72
N SER A 38 12.97 11.61 -14.75
CA SER A 38 13.05 11.91 -13.33
C SER A 38 14.45 12.32 -12.86
N GLY A 39 15.48 12.20 -13.70
CA GLY A 39 16.87 12.54 -13.35
C GLY A 39 17.55 11.53 -12.41
N ILE A 40 16.92 10.39 -12.12
CA ILE A 40 17.47 9.34 -11.25
C ILE A 40 18.67 8.63 -11.90
N LEU A 41 18.72 8.59 -13.24
CA LEU A 41 19.73 7.88 -14.03
C LEU A 41 20.88 8.76 -14.54
N ASP A 42 20.80 10.10 -14.43
CA ASP A 42 21.71 11.03 -15.14
C ASP A 42 22.97 11.45 -14.35
N GLU A 43 23.29 10.83 -13.21
CA GLU A 43 24.57 11.04 -12.52
C GLU A 43 25.41 9.75 -12.41
N ALA A 44 26.22 9.48 -13.43
CA ALA A 44 27.63 9.09 -13.25
C ALA A 44 28.37 9.19 -14.59
N PRO A 45 29.33 10.12 -14.76
CA PRO A 45 30.23 10.07 -15.91
C PRO A 45 31.08 8.80 -15.78
N ALA A 46 30.99 7.93 -16.79
CA ALA A 46 31.70 6.66 -16.89
C ALA A 46 33.18 6.78 -16.47
N GLN A 47 33.47 6.41 -15.22
CA GLN A 47 34.79 5.96 -14.78
C GLN A 47 34.74 4.43 -14.78
N GLU A 48 35.76 3.80 -15.38
CA GLU A 48 35.84 2.39 -15.79
C GLU A 48 35.89 1.37 -14.61
N GLY A 49 35.12 1.57 -13.55
CA GLY A 49 34.98 0.69 -12.40
C GLY A 49 33.61 0.73 -11.68
N GLU A 50 32.66 1.55 -12.14
CA GLU A 50 31.34 1.76 -11.48
C GLU A 50 30.18 0.96 -12.11
N ASP A 51 30.44 0.14 -13.14
CA ASP A 51 29.39 -0.59 -13.87
C ASP A 51 28.57 -1.58 -13.00
N GLN A 52 29.15 -2.09 -11.90
CA GLN A 52 28.47 -3.06 -11.04
C GLN A 52 27.50 -2.42 -10.05
N THR A 53 27.79 -1.22 -9.54
CA THR A 53 26.95 -0.52 -8.56
C THR A 53 25.76 0.17 -9.23
N ALA A 54 25.94 0.71 -10.44
CA ALA A 54 24.86 1.26 -11.24
C ALA A 54 23.86 0.17 -11.68
N ALA A 55 24.38 -0.98 -12.16
CA ALA A 55 23.54 -2.12 -12.54
C ALA A 55 22.79 -2.72 -11.34
N ALA A 56 23.42 -2.80 -10.16
CA ALA A 56 22.76 -3.25 -8.94
C ALA A 56 21.64 -2.30 -8.49
N SER A 57 21.87 -0.98 -8.54
CA SER A 57 20.86 0.03 -8.20
C SER A 57 19.64 -0.04 -9.12
N GLN A 58 19.86 -0.24 -10.43
CA GLN A 58 18.78 -0.43 -11.40
C GLN A 58 18.00 -1.73 -11.13
N ALA A 59 18.67 -2.83 -10.79
CA ALA A 59 18.02 -4.09 -10.44
C ALA A 59 17.16 -3.96 -9.17
N ILE A 60 17.62 -3.23 -8.15
CA ILE A 60 16.86 -2.95 -6.92
C ILE A 60 15.63 -2.09 -7.24
N LEU A 61 15.80 -1.00 -8.00
CA LEU A 61 14.68 -0.14 -8.39
C LEU A 61 13.62 -0.93 -9.17
N ARG A 62 14.04 -1.79 -10.11
CA ARG A 62 13.10 -2.61 -10.86
C ARG A 62 12.34 -3.57 -9.96
N ARG A 63 13.02 -4.18 -8.99
CA ARG A 63 12.39 -5.05 -7.98
C ARG A 63 11.34 -4.28 -7.18
N LEU A 64 11.66 -3.07 -6.71
CA LEU A 64 10.73 -2.21 -5.96
C LEU A 64 9.51 -1.79 -6.80
N LEU A 65 9.70 -1.53 -8.09
CA LEU A 65 8.59 -1.19 -9.00
C LEU A 65 7.68 -2.39 -9.25
N ASP A 66 8.25 -3.58 -9.47
CA ASP A 66 7.48 -4.81 -9.62
C ASP A 66 6.73 -5.16 -8.30
N GLU A 67 7.37 -5.01 -7.13
CA GLU A 67 6.73 -5.18 -5.82
C GLU A 67 5.60 -4.16 -5.57
N THR A 68 5.81 -2.90 -5.97
CA THR A 68 4.79 -1.86 -5.85
C THR A 68 3.60 -2.15 -6.77
N ALA A 69 3.87 -2.66 -7.98
CA ALA A 69 2.81 -3.10 -8.89
C ALA A 69 2.00 -4.25 -8.29
N ASP A 70 2.66 -5.27 -7.74
CA ASP A 70 2.01 -6.40 -7.06
C ASP A 70 1.16 -5.91 -5.86
N LEU A 71 1.65 -4.92 -5.10
CA LEU A 71 0.91 -4.31 -4.01
C LEU A 71 -0.34 -3.56 -4.51
N ILE A 72 -0.23 -2.79 -5.59
CA ILE A 72 -1.37 -2.07 -6.19
C ILE A 72 -2.41 -3.03 -6.76
N GLU A 73 -1.98 -4.16 -7.34
CA GLU A 73 -2.86 -5.20 -7.85
C GLU A 73 -3.47 -6.08 -6.74
N SER A 74 -3.02 -5.93 -5.49
CA SER A 74 -3.54 -6.71 -4.37
C SER A 74 -5.02 -6.41 -4.06
N PRO A 75 -5.81 -7.42 -3.63
CA PRO A 75 -7.17 -7.21 -3.15
C PRO A 75 -7.26 -6.22 -2.00
N SER A 76 -6.28 -6.24 -1.08
CA SER A 76 -6.20 -5.35 0.07
C SER A 76 -6.08 -3.88 -0.34
N PHE A 77 -5.22 -3.57 -1.31
CA PHE A 77 -5.09 -2.21 -1.84
C PHE A 77 -6.41 -1.71 -2.44
N SER A 78 -7.05 -2.53 -3.28
CA SER A 78 -8.34 -2.19 -3.91
C SER A 78 -9.44 -1.93 -2.87
N HIS A 79 -9.47 -2.69 -1.78
CA HIS A 79 -10.40 -2.49 -0.67
C HIS A 79 -10.16 -1.14 0.02
N VAL A 80 -8.92 -0.86 0.43
CA VAL A 80 -8.56 0.40 1.10
C VAL A 80 -8.84 1.60 0.18
N LEU A 81 -8.41 1.54 -1.08
CA LEU A 81 -8.68 2.60 -2.06
C LEU A 81 -10.18 2.86 -2.22
N THR A 82 -11.01 1.80 -2.26
CA THR A 82 -12.47 1.94 -2.31
C THR A 82 -13.01 2.72 -1.12
N LEU A 83 -12.53 2.41 0.10
CA LEU A 83 -12.93 3.12 1.32
C LEU A 83 -12.51 4.60 1.31
N LEU A 84 -11.30 4.90 0.81
CA LEU A 84 -10.82 6.28 0.68
C LEU A 84 -11.67 7.07 -0.32
N LEU A 85 -11.96 6.48 -1.48
CA LEU A 85 -12.84 7.09 -2.47
C LEU A 85 -14.26 7.28 -1.91
N ASP A 86 -14.78 6.30 -1.16
CA ASP A 86 -16.07 6.41 -0.49
C ASP A 86 -16.10 7.57 0.51
N ALA A 87 -15.06 7.74 1.33
CA ALA A 87 -14.93 8.87 2.25
C ALA A 87 -14.88 10.22 1.50
N GLY A 88 -14.04 10.33 0.46
CA GLY A 88 -13.89 11.55 -0.33
C GLY A 88 -15.17 11.96 -1.07
N PHE A 89 -15.83 11.02 -1.75
CA PHE A 89 -17.08 11.30 -2.46
C PHE A 89 -18.25 11.53 -1.52
N SER A 90 -18.32 10.85 -0.37
CA SER A 90 -19.33 11.14 0.65
C SER A 90 -19.14 12.55 1.19
N TYR A 91 -17.91 12.99 1.44
CA TYR A 91 -17.64 14.37 1.82
C TYR A 91 -18.05 15.39 0.73
N LEU A 92 -17.72 15.12 -0.54
CA LEU A 92 -18.13 15.97 -1.67
C LEU A 92 -19.65 16.12 -1.74
N VAL A 93 -20.38 15.00 -1.69
CA VAL A 93 -21.85 14.99 -1.89
C VAL A 93 -22.57 15.47 -0.64
N ASP A 94 -22.24 14.91 0.52
CA ASP A 94 -23.01 15.10 1.74
C ASP A 94 -22.71 16.38 2.48
N ASN A 95 -21.53 16.96 2.25
CA ASN A 95 -21.14 18.23 2.84
C ASN A 95 -21.10 19.33 1.80
N LYS A 96 -20.17 19.27 0.84
CA LYS A 96 -19.90 20.42 -0.04
C LYS A 96 -21.05 20.69 -1.00
N LEU A 97 -21.57 19.66 -1.67
CA LEU A 97 -22.65 19.82 -2.63
C LEU A 97 -23.99 20.08 -1.94
N ALA A 98 -24.30 19.34 -0.87
CA ALA A 98 -25.53 19.54 -0.10
C ALA A 98 -25.65 20.96 0.47
N THR A 99 -24.56 21.51 1.01
CA THR A 99 -24.57 22.88 1.57
C THR A 99 -24.57 23.95 0.48
N ALA A 100 -23.71 23.85 -0.53
CA ALA A 100 -23.53 24.95 -1.49
C ALA A 100 -24.59 24.97 -2.61
N ALA A 101 -25.02 23.81 -3.08
CA ALA A 101 -25.98 23.73 -4.18
C ALA A 101 -27.43 23.61 -3.67
N PHE A 102 -27.64 22.79 -2.63
CA PHE A 102 -28.97 22.52 -2.07
C PHE A 102 -29.28 23.34 -0.80
N GLU A 103 -28.36 24.18 -0.29
CA GLU A 103 -28.57 25.02 0.90
C GLU A 103 -29.09 24.23 2.12
N LEU A 104 -28.66 22.98 2.22
CA LEU A 104 -28.97 22.12 3.36
C LEU A 104 -27.95 22.38 4.47
N PRO A 105 -28.31 22.16 5.74
CA PRO A 105 -27.35 22.28 6.83
C PRO A 105 -26.21 21.27 6.64
N ALA A 106 -25.00 21.69 7.02
CA ALA A 106 -23.84 20.80 7.03
C ALA A 106 -24.11 19.62 7.96
N SER A 107 -23.76 18.41 7.53
CA SER A 107 -23.95 17.19 8.30
C SER A 107 -22.57 16.67 8.70
N ASP A 108 -22.29 16.60 10.00
CA ASP A 108 -21.05 16.03 10.56
C ASP A 108 -20.99 14.49 10.44
N GLY A 109 -21.51 13.93 9.34
CA GLY A 109 -21.58 12.49 9.08
C GLY A 109 -22.87 11.82 9.57
N VAL A 110 -23.68 12.49 10.38
CA VAL A 110 -25.01 11.99 10.79
C VAL A 110 -26.07 12.58 9.87
N VAL A 111 -26.40 11.84 8.81
CA VAL A 111 -27.50 12.20 7.92
C VAL A 111 -28.80 11.68 8.53
N THR A 112 -29.56 12.56 9.20
CA THR A 112 -30.86 12.18 9.75
C THR A 112 -31.85 11.83 8.61
N PRO A 113 -32.86 10.97 8.85
CA PRO A 113 -33.87 10.62 7.85
C PRO A 113 -34.53 11.85 7.21
N GLU A 114 -34.78 12.89 8.01
CA GLU A 114 -35.41 14.14 7.57
C GLU A 114 -34.54 14.90 6.56
N LEU A 115 -33.21 14.91 6.77
CA LEU A 115 -32.26 15.53 5.84
C LEU A 115 -32.16 14.75 4.53
N LYS A 116 -32.33 13.42 4.55
CA LYS A 116 -32.37 12.60 3.32
C LYS A 116 -33.62 12.88 2.50
N ASP A 117 -34.77 13.08 3.15
CA ASP A 117 -36.02 13.38 2.47
C ASP A 117 -36.06 14.79 1.87
N GLN A 118 -35.45 15.77 2.55
CA GLN A 118 -35.27 17.12 1.98
C GLN A 118 -34.35 17.12 0.75
N ARG A 119 -33.31 16.27 0.74
CA ARG A 119 -32.43 16.10 -0.44
C ARG A 119 -33.15 15.54 -1.65
N ARG A 120 -34.04 14.56 -1.43
CA ARG A 120 -34.77 13.89 -2.53
C ARG A 120 -35.84 14.78 -3.16
N SER A 121 -36.38 15.73 -2.39
CA SER A 121 -37.46 16.62 -2.85
C SER A 121 -36.97 17.94 -3.44
N LYS A 122 -35.78 18.43 -3.05
CA LYS A 122 -35.24 19.69 -3.56
C LYS A 122 -34.64 19.52 -4.96
N VAL A 123 -35.28 20.09 -5.97
CA VAL A 123 -34.77 20.18 -7.34
C VAL A 123 -33.98 21.47 -7.50
N ILE A 124 -32.78 21.38 -8.09
CA ILE A 124 -31.93 22.54 -8.37
C ILE A 124 -31.46 22.53 -9.82
N LEU A 125 -31.11 23.70 -10.33
CA LEU A 125 -30.57 23.87 -11.67
C LEU A 125 -29.18 23.20 -11.78
N LEU A 126 -29.01 22.37 -12.81
CA LEU A 126 -27.74 21.69 -13.11
C LEU A 126 -26.54 22.66 -13.20
N PRO A 127 -26.65 23.87 -13.79
CA PRO A 127 -25.56 24.85 -13.75
C PRO A 127 -25.05 25.20 -12.35
N LYS A 128 -25.92 25.23 -11.34
CA LYS A 128 -25.52 25.48 -9.94
C LYS A 128 -24.72 24.32 -9.36
N ILE A 129 -25.07 23.08 -9.73
CA ILE A 129 -24.29 21.88 -9.35
C ILE A 129 -22.91 21.94 -9.98
N LEU A 130 -22.84 22.21 -11.29
CA LEU A 130 -21.58 22.24 -12.03
C LEU A 130 -20.63 23.32 -11.50
N SER A 131 -21.13 24.51 -11.18
CA SER A 131 -20.28 25.57 -10.62
C SER A 131 -19.68 25.18 -9.27
N VAL A 132 -20.44 24.49 -8.41
CA VAL A 132 -19.94 23.96 -7.14
C VAL A 132 -18.89 22.88 -7.40
N LEU A 133 -19.15 21.92 -8.30
CA LEU A 133 -18.20 20.84 -8.61
C LEU A 133 -16.89 21.37 -9.19
N THR A 134 -16.93 22.37 -10.08
CA THR A 134 -15.70 23.01 -10.61
C THR A 134 -14.88 23.66 -9.49
N ARG A 135 -15.53 24.34 -8.54
CA ARG A 135 -14.84 24.91 -7.38
C ARG A 135 -14.22 23.82 -6.50
N GLN A 136 -14.95 22.73 -6.27
CA GLN A 136 -14.45 21.62 -5.45
C GLN A 136 -13.29 20.88 -6.13
N ALA A 137 -13.28 20.74 -7.46
CA ALA A 137 -12.14 20.16 -8.17
C ALA A 137 -10.83 20.92 -7.90
N HIS A 138 -10.89 22.26 -7.82
CA HIS A 138 -9.73 23.07 -7.46
C HIS A 138 -9.31 22.85 -6.00
N VAL A 139 -10.26 22.72 -5.07
CA VAL A 139 -9.95 22.43 -3.66
C VAL A 139 -9.35 21.03 -3.49
N ILE A 140 -9.86 20.03 -4.22
CA ILE A 140 -9.34 18.65 -4.19
C ILE A 140 -7.89 18.62 -4.69
N GLY A 141 -7.58 19.35 -5.75
CA GLY A 141 -6.23 19.41 -6.33
C GLY A 141 -5.26 20.38 -5.63
N ASN A 142 -5.71 21.14 -4.63
CA ASN A 142 -4.84 22.01 -3.86
C ASN A 142 -4.11 21.20 -2.77
N GLY A 143 -2.89 21.65 -2.45
CA GLY A 143 -2.06 21.07 -1.39
C GLY A 143 -2.62 21.30 0.02
N MET A 144 -1.76 21.23 1.03
CA MET A 144 -2.19 21.34 2.42
C MET A 144 -2.54 22.79 2.81
N PRO A 145 -3.63 23.03 3.55
CA PRO A 145 -4.56 22.05 4.13
C PRO A 145 -5.66 21.58 3.15
N ASN A 146 -5.88 20.26 3.09
CA ASN A 146 -6.92 19.65 2.24
C ASN A 146 -7.91 18.83 3.09
N GLU A 147 -9.15 19.30 3.20
CA GLU A 147 -10.19 18.66 4.00
C GLU A 147 -10.59 17.27 3.47
N TYR A 148 -10.43 17.01 2.16
CA TYR A 148 -10.70 15.69 1.60
C TYR A 148 -9.67 14.67 2.09
N LEU A 149 -8.39 15.04 2.09
CA LEU A 149 -7.32 14.20 2.63
C LEU A 149 -7.52 13.95 4.12
N GLN A 150 -7.91 14.98 4.89
CA GLN A 150 -8.25 14.81 6.31
C GLN A 150 -9.39 13.83 6.53
N LYS A 151 -10.41 13.82 5.66
CA LYS A 151 -11.49 12.82 5.76
C LYS A 151 -11.02 11.43 5.37
N MET A 152 -10.18 11.30 4.36
CA MET A 152 -9.56 10.03 3.96
C MET A 152 -8.65 9.46 5.06
N GLU A 153 -7.92 10.30 5.80
CA GLU A 153 -7.07 9.91 6.93
C GLU A 153 -7.86 9.28 8.08
N THR A 154 -9.16 9.60 8.22
CA THR A 154 -10.01 8.96 9.24
C THR A 154 -10.38 7.50 8.95
N VAL A 155 -10.07 6.98 7.75
CA VAL A 155 -10.32 5.59 7.37
C VAL A 155 -9.34 4.69 8.11
N ARG A 156 -9.82 3.94 9.10
CA ARG A 156 -8.99 3.07 9.97
C ARG A 156 -8.19 2.02 9.20
N ASP A 157 -8.76 1.51 8.12
CA ASP A 157 -8.15 0.50 7.26
C ASP A 157 -6.90 1.03 6.54
N LEU A 158 -6.79 2.35 6.33
CA LEU A 158 -5.60 2.97 5.75
C LEU A 158 -4.38 2.82 6.66
N GLU A 159 -4.55 3.09 7.96
CA GLU A 159 -3.47 2.98 8.94
C GLU A 159 -3.03 1.51 9.09
N ALA A 160 -3.99 0.58 9.13
CA ALA A 160 -3.70 -0.85 9.21
C ALA A 160 -2.95 -1.33 7.96
N PHE A 161 -3.40 -0.93 6.77
CA PHE A 161 -2.74 -1.28 5.51
C PHE A 161 -1.31 -0.75 5.45
N ALA A 162 -1.10 0.52 5.82
CA ALA A 162 0.24 1.10 5.87
C ALA A 162 1.15 0.34 6.84
N ALA A 163 0.67 0.01 8.05
CA ALA A 163 1.43 -0.76 9.02
C ALA A 163 1.87 -2.13 8.47
N VAL A 164 0.96 -2.84 7.77
CA VAL A 164 1.28 -4.13 7.13
C VAL A 164 2.34 -3.94 6.05
N VAL A 165 2.17 -2.99 5.13
CA VAL A 165 3.14 -2.70 4.05
C VAL A 165 4.53 -2.39 4.61
N TYR A 166 4.62 -1.51 5.62
CA TYR A 166 5.89 -1.17 6.25
C TYR A 166 6.55 -2.38 6.94
N SER A 167 5.75 -3.22 7.61
CA SER A 167 6.28 -4.43 8.26
C SER A 167 6.76 -5.49 7.26
N SER A 168 6.04 -5.67 6.14
CA SER A 168 6.42 -6.62 5.09
C SER A 168 7.69 -6.19 4.36
N ASN A 169 7.87 -4.89 4.13
CA ASN A 169 9.08 -4.36 3.50
C ASN A 169 10.31 -4.52 4.41
N TRP A 170 10.16 -4.26 5.72
CA TRP A 170 11.22 -4.49 6.70
C TRP A 170 11.63 -5.97 6.83
N GLU A 171 10.67 -6.90 6.80
CA GLU A 171 10.99 -8.33 6.86
C GLU A 171 11.75 -8.82 5.62
N GLN A 172 11.48 -8.24 4.44
CA GLN A 172 12.19 -8.56 3.21
C GLN A 172 13.62 -8.01 3.17
N GLU A 173 13.87 -6.82 3.72
CA GLU A 173 15.21 -6.23 3.80
C GLU A 173 16.12 -7.03 4.74
N ILE A 174 15.59 -7.47 5.89
CA ILE A 174 16.31 -8.36 6.83
C ILE A 174 16.65 -9.71 6.19
N ARG A 175 15.72 -10.30 5.44
CA ARG A 175 15.99 -11.58 4.73
C ARG A 175 17.00 -11.44 3.60
N ALA A 176 17.01 -10.30 2.90
CA ALA A 176 18.00 -10.04 1.86
C ALA A 176 19.42 -9.91 2.43
N ASP A 177 19.57 -9.27 3.59
CA ASP A 177 20.85 -9.20 4.31
C ASP A 177 21.30 -10.56 4.86
N ASP A 178 20.36 -11.38 5.36
CA ASP A 178 20.64 -12.75 5.82
C ASP A 178 21.04 -13.68 4.66
N ASP A 179 20.42 -13.56 3.47
CA ASP A 179 20.81 -14.35 2.27
C ASP A 179 22.17 -13.90 1.71
N LEU A 180 22.50 -12.60 1.80
CA LEU A 180 23.84 -12.08 1.47
C LEU A 180 24.90 -12.61 2.44
N MET A 181 24.57 -12.71 3.74
CA MET A 181 25.43 -13.31 4.76
C MET A 181 25.53 -14.84 4.63
N ALA A 182 24.45 -15.52 4.25
CA ALA A 182 24.41 -16.96 3.97
C ALA A 182 25.22 -17.32 2.71
N SER A 183 25.16 -16.49 1.67
CA SER A 183 25.96 -16.67 0.46
C SER A 183 27.45 -16.39 0.72
N ALA A 184 27.79 -15.50 1.66
CA ALA A 184 29.18 -15.25 2.06
C ALA A 184 29.81 -16.40 2.86
N VAL A 185 29.01 -17.16 3.64
CA VAL A 185 29.52 -18.34 4.37
C VAL A 185 29.69 -19.58 3.48
N ASP A 186 28.95 -19.71 2.38
CA ASP A 186 29.11 -20.81 1.41
C ASP A 186 30.36 -20.64 0.52
N LEU A 187 30.71 -19.39 0.19
CA LEU A 187 31.95 -19.05 -0.52
C LEU A 187 33.22 -19.20 0.35
N GLY A 188 33.08 -19.25 1.68
CA GLY A 188 34.20 -19.42 2.62
C GLY A 188 34.68 -20.87 2.80
N THR A 189 33.93 -21.87 2.31
CA THR A 189 34.20 -23.29 2.61
C THR A 189 34.81 -24.07 1.43
N SER A 190 35.02 -23.43 0.28
CA SER A 190 35.49 -24.08 -0.94
C SER A 190 36.96 -23.82 -1.31
N GLN A 191 37.81 -23.40 -0.37
CA GLN A 191 39.28 -23.45 -0.52
C GLN A 191 40.00 -23.83 0.78
N ALA A 192 39.91 -25.10 1.19
CA ALA A 192 40.94 -25.74 2.01
C ALA A 192 40.96 -27.25 1.80
N SER A 193 41.79 -27.68 0.85
CA SER A 193 42.67 -28.84 0.91
C SER A 193 42.12 -30.18 1.42
N GLY A 194 42.07 -31.16 0.53
CA GLY A 194 41.92 -32.56 0.91
C GLY A 194 43.08 -33.04 1.81
N LYS A 195 42.73 -33.70 2.91
CA LYS A 195 43.26 -35.01 3.34
C LYS A 195 42.61 -35.45 4.65
N THR A 196 42.21 -36.71 4.65
CA THR A 196 41.67 -37.53 5.73
C THR A 196 42.45 -37.40 7.03
N SER A 197 41.76 -37.28 8.18
CA SER A 197 42.06 -37.99 9.42
C SER A 197 40.88 -37.94 10.39
N GLN A 198 40.60 -39.10 10.97
CA GLN A 198 39.60 -39.37 12.00
C GLN A 198 39.87 -38.54 13.27
N ALA A 199 38.81 -38.01 13.89
CA ALA A 199 38.75 -37.82 15.33
C ALA A 199 37.28 -37.73 15.79
N GLN A 200 36.90 -38.67 16.66
CA GLN A 200 35.70 -38.64 17.49
C GLN A 200 35.77 -37.48 18.48
N THR A 201 34.66 -36.79 18.75
CA THR A 201 34.19 -36.40 20.11
C THR A 201 32.82 -35.72 20.00
N GLN A 202 31.76 -36.43 20.39
CA GLN A 202 30.97 -36.17 21.61
C GLN A 202 30.12 -34.89 21.57
N THR A 203 28.87 -35.08 21.16
CA THR A 203 27.70 -34.35 21.64
C THR A 203 27.60 -34.47 23.16
N THR A 204 27.97 -33.40 23.87
CA THR A 204 27.60 -33.20 25.28
C THR A 204 26.29 -32.43 25.33
N GLN A 205 25.26 -33.12 25.81
CA GLN A 205 24.02 -32.51 26.28
C GLN A 205 24.31 -31.67 27.51
N THR A 206 23.79 -30.44 27.55
CA THR A 206 23.47 -29.78 28.82
C THR A 206 21.98 -29.47 28.79
N GLN A 207 21.21 -30.34 29.42
CA GLN A 207 19.87 -30.05 29.89
C GLN A 207 19.99 -29.10 31.08
N THR A 208 19.33 -27.95 31.00
CA THR A 208 18.89 -27.22 32.18
C THR A 208 17.39 -26.96 32.00
N GLN A 209 16.59 -27.72 32.76
CA GLN A 209 15.18 -27.46 32.94
C GLN A 209 15.03 -26.19 33.79
N THR A 210 14.44 -25.14 33.21
CA THR A 210 13.67 -24.15 33.97
C THR A 210 12.33 -23.93 33.27
N GLN A 211 11.31 -24.12 34.08
CA GLN A 211 9.88 -24.20 33.87
C GLN A 211 9.24 -22.84 33.51
N GLY A 212 8.37 -22.85 32.48
CA GLY A 212 7.36 -21.81 32.15
C GLY A 212 7.93 -20.49 31.63
N GLU A 213 7.66 -19.98 30.44
CA GLU A 213 6.54 -20.14 29.52
C GLU A 213 7.12 -20.09 28.09
N SER A 214 6.98 -21.16 27.33
CA SER A 214 7.37 -21.15 25.93
C SER A 214 6.32 -20.39 25.12
N SER A 215 6.53 -19.08 24.93
CA SER A 215 5.96 -18.39 23.78
C SER A 215 6.68 -18.90 22.54
N VAL A 216 6.21 -20.04 22.04
CA VAL A 216 6.50 -20.48 20.68
C VAL A 216 5.80 -19.47 19.78
N VAL A 217 6.53 -18.44 19.36
CA VAL A 217 6.17 -17.71 18.15
C VAL A 217 6.42 -18.72 17.02
N VAL A 218 5.36 -19.42 16.63
CA VAL A 218 5.31 -20.07 15.32
C VAL A 218 5.49 -18.94 14.33
N VAL A 219 6.73 -18.75 13.87
CA VAL A 219 7.02 -17.95 12.68
C VAL A 219 6.38 -18.74 11.55
N ASP A 220 5.13 -18.40 11.26
CA ASP A 220 4.40 -18.87 10.11
C ASP A 220 5.07 -18.22 8.90
N SER A 221 6.18 -18.81 8.44
CA SER A 221 6.95 -18.39 7.25
C SER A 221 6.15 -18.50 5.93
N GLN A 222 4.82 -18.65 6.02
CA GLN A 222 3.88 -18.72 4.90
C GLN A 222 2.69 -17.78 5.02
N GLY A 223 2.61 -16.94 6.05
CA GLY A 223 1.60 -15.87 6.12
C GLY A 223 1.94 -14.76 5.13
N GLY A 224 1.59 -14.95 3.84
CA GLY A 224 1.75 -13.91 2.82
C GLY A 224 1.04 -12.61 3.20
N PHE A 225 1.36 -11.51 2.51
CA PHE A 225 0.84 -10.17 2.75
C PHE A 225 -0.68 -10.14 3.08
N GLU A 226 -1.49 -10.88 2.32
CA GLU A 226 -2.93 -10.99 2.52
C GLU A 226 -3.33 -11.63 3.86
N SER A 227 -2.56 -12.61 4.36
CA SER A 227 -2.80 -13.21 5.67
C SER A 227 -2.45 -12.24 6.81
N ALA A 228 -1.39 -11.46 6.65
CA ALA A 228 -1.03 -10.40 7.61
C ALA A 228 -2.11 -9.29 7.62
N TRP A 229 -2.64 -8.95 6.45
CA TRP A 229 -3.78 -8.06 6.29
C TRP A 229 -5.04 -8.57 6.99
N GLU A 230 -5.47 -9.81 6.73
CA GLU A 230 -6.66 -10.40 7.37
C GLU A 230 -6.58 -10.33 8.90
N ARG A 231 -5.40 -10.66 9.47
CA ARG A 231 -5.16 -10.53 10.92
C ARG A 231 -5.23 -9.09 11.41
N ALA A 232 -4.69 -8.13 10.65
CA ALA A 232 -4.72 -6.72 11.02
C ALA A 232 -6.15 -6.15 11.03
N VAL A 233 -7.02 -6.61 10.14
CA VAL A 233 -8.43 -6.23 10.11
C VAL A 233 -9.21 -6.89 11.25
N ASP A 234 -8.98 -8.18 11.49
CA ASP A 234 -9.71 -8.96 12.51
C ASP A 234 -9.38 -8.50 13.94
N THR A 235 -8.11 -8.26 14.24
CA THR A 235 -7.67 -7.78 15.56
C THR A 235 -8.29 -6.44 15.95
N LYS A 236 -8.49 -5.55 14.97
CA LYS A 236 -9.13 -4.23 15.18
C LYS A 236 -10.67 -4.28 15.18
N SER A 237 -11.30 -5.36 14.71
CA SER A 237 -12.76 -5.55 14.78
C SER A 237 -13.24 -6.03 16.16
N SER A 238 -12.33 -6.59 16.97
CA SER A 238 -12.60 -7.14 18.30
C SER A 238 -12.30 -6.17 19.46
N SER A 239 -11.97 -4.90 19.16
CA SER A 239 -11.71 -3.83 20.14
C SER A 239 -12.73 -2.70 20.06
#